data_AF-A0A542ZC74-F1
#
_entry.id   AF-A0A542ZC74-F1
#
_cell.length_a   1.000
_cell.length_b   1.000
_cell.length_c   1.000
_cell.angle_alpha   90.00
_cell.angle_beta   90.00
_cell.angle_gamma   90.00
#
_symmetry.space_group_name_H-M   'P 1'
#
loop_
_entity.id
_entity.type
_entity.pdbx_description
1 polymer ?
#
loop_
_entity_poly.entity_id
_entity_poly.type
_entity_poly.pdbx_seq_one_letter_code
_entity_poly.pdbx_strand_id
1 'polypeptide(L)'
;MCNRDSHFTISWSGSENATGYDVSVFGGSVSQEYRGPSTSMTVACPRVSGSVQVQGFAFNKDEESEYSYATLTYSPPMDEQPEPSSTPAQSFNLDNPSAPDSPTATP
;
A
#
# COMPACT_ATOMS: atom_id res chain seq x y z
N MET A 1 -11.89 15.91 -14.98
CA MET A 1 -12.77 15.12 -14.09
C MET A 1 -12.18 13.72 -13.98
N CYS A 2 -11.95 13.20 -12.77
CA CYS A 2 -11.59 11.79 -12.58
C CYS A 2 -12.87 10.95 -12.69
N ASN A 3 -12.82 9.83 -13.43
CA ASN A 3 -13.92 8.88 -13.44
C ASN A 3 -13.96 8.23 -12.05
N ARG A 4 -15.05 8.45 -11.31
CA ARG A 4 -15.14 8.16 -9.87
C ARG A 4 -15.25 6.66 -9.59
N ASP A 5 -15.48 5.86 -10.63
CA ASP A 5 -15.82 4.45 -10.54
C ASP A 5 -14.57 3.53 -10.56
N SER A 6 -13.43 4.02 -11.08
CA SER A 6 -12.18 3.26 -11.07
C SER A 6 -11.50 3.34 -9.69
N HIS A 7 -11.36 2.19 -9.05
CA HIS A 7 -10.63 2.02 -7.81
C HIS A 7 -9.89 0.68 -7.82
N PHE A 8 -8.80 0.59 -7.06
CA PHE A 8 -8.15 -0.67 -6.74
C PHE A 8 -7.85 -0.73 -5.26
N THR A 9 -7.81 -1.94 -4.72
CA THR A 9 -7.47 -2.15 -3.32
C THR A 9 -6.02 -2.59 -3.26
N ILE A 10 -5.26 -1.94 -2.40
CA ILE A 10 -3.93 -2.37 -2.03
C ILE A 10 -4.02 -3.07 -0.68
N SER A 11 -3.36 -4.22 -0.54
CA SER A 11 -3.27 -4.95 0.73
C SER A 11 -1.83 -5.36 1.00
N TRP A 12 -1.49 -5.44 2.28
CA TRP A 12 -0.19 -5.88 2.75
C TRP A 12 -0.31 -6.89 3.90
N SER A 13 0.76 -7.63 4.11
CA SER A 13 0.87 -8.54 5.24
C SER A 13 0.99 -7.75 6.54
N GLY A 14 0.26 -8.16 7.58
CA GLY A 14 0.42 -7.56 8.90
C GLY A 14 1.73 -8.01 9.56
N SER A 15 2.38 -7.10 10.27
CA SER A 15 3.61 -7.37 11.00
C SER A 15 3.35 -7.59 12.49
N GLU A 16 4.07 -8.53 13.09
CA GLU A 16 3.98 -8.78 14.53
C GLU A 16 4.46 -7.55 15.31
N ASN A 17 3.69 -7.12 16.30
CA ASN A 17 3.91 -5.88 17.10
C ASN A 17 3.64 -4.54 16.41
N ALA A 18 3.22 -4.52 15.15
CA ALA A 18 2.80 -3.28 14.50
C ALA A 18 1.49 -2.76 15.11
N THR A 19 1.47 -1.50 15.52
CA THR A 19 0.25 -0.81 15.96
C THR A 19 -0.43 -0.06 14.80
N GLY A 20 0.32 0.19 13.74
CA GLY A 20 -0.18 0.81 12.53
C GLY A 20 0.83 0.76 11.40
N TYR A 21 0.40 1.25 10.24
CA TYR A 21 1.16 1.32 9.02
C TYR A 21 1.02 2.73 8.45
N ASP A 22 2.11 3.22 7.89
CA ASP A 22 2.12 4.44 7.09
C ASP A 22 2.44 4.03 5.65
N VAL A 23 1.52 4.31 4.73
CA VAL A 23 1.57 3.86 3.34
C VAL A 23 1.25 5.03 2.42
N SER A 24 2.18 5.33 1.52
CA SER A 24 2.02 6.35 0.49
C SER A 24 2.00 5.72 -0.89
N VAL A 25 1.01 6.10 -1.69
CA VAL A 25 0.83 5.64 -3.08
C VAL A 25 0.94 6.86 -3.98
N PHE A 26 1.92 6.84 -4.88
CA PHE A 26 2.15 7.94 -5.80
C PHE A 26 2.47 7.42 -7.21
N GLY A 27 1.90 8.07 -8.23
CA GLY A 27 2.15 7.71 -9.62
C GLY A 27 1.09 8.28 -10.57
N GLY A 28 1.55 8.86 -11.68
CA GLY A 28 0.65 9.53 -12.63
C GLY A 28 -0.14 10.67 -11.96
N SER A 29 -1.46 10.48 -11.81
CA SER A 29 -2.37 11.41 -11.12
C SER A 29 -2.80 10.94 -9.72
N VAL A 30 -2.24 9.84 -9.23
CA VAL A 30 -2.54 9.28 -7.91
C VAL A 30 -1.53 9.84 -6.90
N SER A 31 -2.04 10.39 -5.81
CA SER A 31 -1.29 10.72 -4.60
C SER A 31 -2.24 10.50 -3.42
N GLN A 32 -2.02 9.42 -2.68
CA GLN A 32 -2.84 9.06 -1.53
C GLN A 32 -1.95 8.51 -0.43
N GLU A 33 -2.28 8.84 0.80
CA GLU A 33 -1.57 8.44 1.99
C GLU A 33 -2.55 7.80 2.96
N TYR A 34 -2.07 6.79 3.67
CA TYR A 34 -2.82 6.08 4.68
C TYR A 34 -1.95 5.93 5.91
N ARG A 35 -2.51 6.31 7.07
CA ARG A 35 -1.90 6.05 8.37
C ARG A 35 -2.93 5.45 9.31
N GLY A 36 -2.72 4.20 9.72
CA GLY A 36 -3.67 3.52 10.61
C GLY A 36 -3.40 2.02 10.80
N PRO A 37 -4.26 1.33 11.57
CA PRO A 37 -4.05 -0.06 11.97
C PRO A 37 -4.42 -1.10 10.90
N SER A 38 -5.24 -0.74 9.92
CA SER A 38 -5.66 -1.64 8.83
C SER A 38 -4.50 -2.02 7.92
N THR A 39 -4.59 -3.21 7.33
CA THR A 39 -3.60 -3.77 6.39
C THR A 39 -4.03 -3.63 4.93
N SER A 40 -4.93 -2.68 4.64
CA SER A 40 -5.45 -2.45 3.30
C SER A 40 -5.89 -1.00 3.12
N MET A 41 -5.75 -0.48 1.90
CA MET A 41 -6.23 0.84 1.49
C MET A 41 -6.91 0.75 0.12
N THR A 42 -7.97 1.52 -0.09
CA THR A 42 -8.57 1.69 -1.42
C THR A 42 -8.03 2.93 -2.08
N VAL A 43 -7.48 2.79 -3.28
CA VAL A 43 -6.94 3.88 -4.08
C VAL A 43 -7.94 4.20 -5.19
N ALA A 44 -8.64 5.33 -5.03
CA ALA A 44 -9.52 5.88 -6.06
C ALA A 44 -8.74 6.57 -7.20
N CYS A 45 -9.34 6.61 -8.38
CA CYS A 45 -8.96 7.46 -9.51
C CYS A 45 -7.64 7.15 -10.26
N PRO A 46 -7.25 5.90 -10.57
CA PRO A 46 -6.24 5.66 -11.60
C PRO A 46 -6.82 6.02 -12.98
N ARG A 47 -6.49 7.21 -13.49
CA ARG A 47 -7.02 7.75 -14.76
C ARG A 47 -6.59 6.99 -16.01
N VAL A 48 -5.54 6.17 -15.89
CA VAL A 48 -4.91 5.46 -16.99
C VAL A 48 -4.35 4.15 -16.47
N SER A 49 -4.30 3.15 -17.35
CA SER A 49 -3.41 2.01 -17.16
C SER A 49 -1.99 2.54 -16.93
N GLY A 50 -1.32 2.07 -15.89
CA GLY A 50 -0.03 2.63 -15.51
C GLY A 50 0.56 1.94 -14.29
N SER A 51 1.76 2.37 -13.93
CA SER A 51 2.40 1.97 -12.69
C SER A 51 2.19 3.02 -11.61
N VAL A 52 1.90 2.55 -10.40
CA VAL A 52 1.98 3.35 -9.17
C VAL A 52 3.16 2.83 -8.35
N GLN A 53 3.82 3.75 -7.67
CA GLN A 53 4.77 3.42 -6.62
C GLN A 53 4.04 3.41 -5.30
N VAL A 54 4.30 2.38 -4.53
CA VAL A 54 3.82 2.26 -3.16
C VAL A 54 5.04 2.18 -2.28
N GLN A 55 5.08 3.03 -1.27
CA GLN A 55 6.06 2.94 -0.20
C GLN A 55 5.34 2.89 1.13
N GLY A 56 5.90 2.18 2.09
CA GLY A 56 5.36 2.22 3.44
C GLY A 56 6.24 1.52 4.46
N PHE A 57 5.88 1.71 5.71
CA PHE A 57 6.54 1.08 6.85
C PHE A 57 5.48 0.76 7.91
N ALA A 58 5.77 -0.24 8.73
CA ALA A 58 5.00 -0.52 9.93
C ALA A 58 5.57 0.26 11.11
N PHE A 59 4.72 0.68 12.04
CA PHE A 59 5.15 1.39 13.24
C PHE A 59 4.45 0.89 14.49
N ASN A 60 5.17 1.02 15.61
CA ASN A 60 4.62 0.87 16.95
C ASN A 60 4.85 2.16 17.76
N LYS A 61 4.61 2.13 19.08
CA LYS A 61 4.83 3.31 19.94
C LYS A 61 6.31 3.67 20.13
N ASP A 62 7.20 2.73 19.85
CA ASP A 62 8.64 2.77 20.15
C ASP A 62 9.49 3.02 18.91
N GLU A 63 9.06 2.51 17.75
CA GLU A 63 9.86 2.48 16.53
C GLU A 63 9.04 2.43 15.23
N GLU A 64 9.74 2.69 14.13
CA GLU A 64 9.28 2.60 12.75
C GLU A 64 10.15 1.57 12.01
N SER A 65 9.55 0.76 11.13
CA SER A 65 10.28 -0.21 10.30
C SER A 65 11.07 0.48 9.20
N GLU A 66 11.91 -0.30 8.51
CA GLU A 66 12.46 0.15 7.23
C GLU A 66 11.34 0.38 6.21
N TYR A 67 11.54 1.37 5.35
CA TYR A 67 10.64 1.61 4.23
C TYR A 67 10.72 0.46 3.23
N SER A 68 9.58 -0.14 2.94
CA SER A 68 9.39 -1.05 1.82
C SER A 68 8.91 -0.28 0.60
N TYR A 69 9.37 -0.68 -0.59
CA TYR A 69 8.99 -0.08 -1.87
C TYR A 69 8.47 -1.15 -2.82
N ALA A 70 7.35 -0.88 -3.47
CA ALA A 70 6.76 -1.72 -4.49
C ALA A 70 6.29 -0.89 -5.68
N THR A 71 6.43 -1.44 -6.89
CA THR A 71 5.79 -0.89 -8.09
C THR A 71 4.63 -1.79 -8.47
N LEU A 72 3.42 -1.24 -8.49
CA LEU A 72 2.21 -1.96 -8.88
C LEU A 72 1.75 -1.49 -10.24
N THR A 73 1.48 -2.42 -11.15
CA THR A 73 0.84 -2.12 -12.42
C THR A 73 -0.67 -2.26 -12.28
N TYR A 74 -1.39 -1.22 -12.68
CA TYR A 74 -2.83 -1.21 -12.72
C TYR A 74 -3.28 -1.08 -14.17
N SER A 75 -4.21 -1.93 -14.58
CA SER A 75 -4.95 -1.82 -15.83
C SER A 75 -6.43 -1.75 -15.48
N PRO A 76 -7.12 -0.62 -15.74
CA PRO A 76 -8.55 -0.57 -15.50
C PRO A 76 -9.25 -1.62 -16.38
N PRO A 77 -10.39 -2.17 -15.94
CA PRO A 77 -11.26 -2.93 -16.84
C PRO A 77 -11.58 -2.01 -18.02
N MET A 78 -11.18 -2.42 -19.21
CA MET A 78 -11.45 -1.69 -20.45
C MET A 78 -12.97 -1.66 -20.65
N ASP A 79 -13.53 -0.47 -20.90
CA ASP A 79 -14.96 -0.14 -20.89
C ASP A 79 -15.76 -0.77 -22.07
N GLU A 80 -15.50 -2.04 -22.43
CA GLU A 80 -16.03 -2.65 -23.66
C GLU A 80 -16.70 -4.03 -23.48
N GLN A 81 -17.02 -4.49 -22.26
CA GLN A 81 -17.78 -5.73 -22.09
C GLN A 81 -18.70 -5.71 -20.85
N PRO A 82 -19.97 -6.15 -20.94
CA PRO A 82 -20.88 -6.23 -19.79
C PRO A 82 -20.54 -7.47 -18.96
N GLU A 83 -19.43 -7.44 -18.22
CA GLU A 83 -19.10 -8.43 -17.20
C GLU A 83 -18.92 -7.70 -15.85
N PRO A 84 -19.31 -8.33 -14.71
CA PRO A 84 -19.31 -7.66 -13.42
C PRO A 84 -17.89 -7.18 -13.06
N SER A 85 -17.76 -5.86 -12.99
CA SER A 85 -16.59 -5.10 -12.54
C SER A 85 -15.95 -5.77 -11.33
N SER A 86 -14.85 -6.48 -11.53
CA SER A 86 -14.05 -7.04 -10.44
C SER A 86 -12.89 -6.07 -10.19
N THR A 87 -13.00 -5.34 -9.08
CA THR A 87 -11.92 -4.50 -8.56
C THR A 87 -10.63 -5.32 -8.43
N PRO A 88 -9.53 -5.01 -9.13
CA PRO A 88 -8.29 -5.76 -8.98
C PRO A 88 -7.70 -5.44 -7.60
N ALA A 89 -7.57 -6.46 -6.76
CA ALA A 89 -6.77 -6.37 -5.54
C ALA A 89 -5.29 -6.54 -5.91
N GLN A 90 -4.46 -5.58 -5.51
CA GLN A 90 -3.02 -5.63 -5.67
C GLN A 90 -2.39 -5.81 -4.29
N SER A 91 -1.49 -6.77 -4.16
CA SER A 91 -0.83 -7.07 -2.89
C SER A 91 0.65 -6.78 -2.98
N PHE A 92 1.20 -6.15 -1.95
CA PHE A 92 2.63 -5.92 -1.78
C PHE A 92 3.00 -6.21 -0.31
N ASN A 93 4.23 -6.65 -0.07
CA ASN A 93 4.69 -6.88 1.30
C ASN A 93 5.34 -5.61 1.84
N LEU A 94 4.86 -5.17 3.00
CA LEU A 94 5.62 -4.31 3.89
C LEU A 94 6.46 -5.26 4.73
N ASP A 95 7.76 -5.33 4.43
CA ASP A 95 8.67 -6.14 5.22
C ASP A 95 8.69 -5.63 6.66
N ASN A 96 8.78 -6.61 7.56
CA ASN A 96 8.72 -6.46 9.01
C ASN A 96 9.70 -5.35 9.48
N PRO A 97 9.38 -4.53 10.51
CA PRO A 97 10.45 -3.97 11.31
C PRO A 97 11.26 -5.16 11.80
N SER A 98 12.47 -5.33 11.27
CA SER A 98 13.51 -6.00 12.04
C SER A 98 13.41 -5.38 13.41
N ALA A 99 13.03 -6.20 14.41
CA ALA A 99 13.04 -5.77 15.80
C ALA A 99 14.37 -5.04 16.03
N PRO A 100 14.39 -3.95 16.81
CA PRO A 100 15.64 -3.28 17.08
C PRO A 100 16.49 -4.36 17.73
N ASP A 101 17.63 -4.69 17.10
CA ASP A 101 18.56 -5.67 17.63
C ASP A 101 18.69 -5.37 19.13
N SER A 102 18.38 -6.37 19.95
CA SER A 102 18.43 -6.27 21.43
C SER A 102 19.66 -5.45 21.83
N PRO A 103 19.57 -4.57 22.85
CA PRO A 103 20.72 -3.78 23.24
C PRO A 103 21.88 -4.73 23.51
N THR A 104 22.93 -4.60 22.71
CA THR A 104 24.18 -5.31 22.93
C THR A 104 24.63 -4.94 24.34
N ALA A 105 24.49 -5.88 25.28
CA ALA A 105 25.07 -5.76 26.59
C ALA A 105 26.59 -5.83 26.41
N THR A 106 27.22 -4.68 26.29
CA THR A 106 28.69 -4.57 26.31
C THR A 106 29.15 -4.84 27.75
N PRO A 107 30.12 -5.75 27.97
CA PRO A 107 30.58 -6.17 29.30
C PRO A 107 31.31 -5.05 30.07
#